data_AF-A0A1Q7EDX0-F1
#
_entry.id   AF-A0A1Q7EDX0-F1
#
_cell.length_a   1.000
_cell.length_b   1.000
_cell.length_c   1.000
_cell.angle_alpha   90.00
_cell.angle_beta   90.00
_cell.angle_gamma   90.00
#
_symmetry.space_group_name_H-M   'P 1'
#
loop_
_entity.id
_entity.type
_entity.pdbx_description
1 polymer ?
#
loop_
_entity_poly.entity_id
_entity_poly.type
_entity_poly.pdbx_seq_one_letter_code
_entity_poly.pdbx_strand_id
1 'polypeptide(L)' 'MERVRVNLANPLELLEIPGIDRARAEAIVRFRAEHGPIRDAGELAKVLGDARVPEHVLAHVDFDPAGATAPEAPGA' A
#
# COMPACT_ATOMS: atom_id res chain seq x y z
N MET A 1 -3.05 13.76 -8.43
CA MET A 1 -2.37 13.39 -7.18
C MET A 1 -1.82 11.99 -7.37
N GLU A 2 -0.56 11.78 -7.02
CA GLU A 2 0.08 10.47 -7.14
C GLU A 2 -0.32 9.60 -5.94
N ARG A 3 -0.61 8.32 -6.19
CA ARG A 3 -0.98 7.35 -5.15
C ARG A 3 0.27 6.59 -4.72
N VAL A 4 0.40 6.36 -3.43
CA VAL A 4 1.48 5.57 -2.84
C VAL A 4 1.16 4.09 -3.03
N ARG A 5 2.07 3.36 -3.68
CA ARG A 5 1.95 1.90 -3.88
C ARG A 5 2.21 1.18 -2.57
N VAL A 6 1.18 0.81 -1.83
CA VAL A 6 1.30 0.26 -0.46
C VAL A 6 2.15 -1.01 -0.39
N ASN A 7 2.20 -1.78 -1.49
CA ASN A 7 2.95 -3.02 -1.59
C ASN A 7 4.44 -2.81 -1.90
N LEU A 8 4.84 -1.62 -2.38
CA LEU A 8 6.21 -1.32 -2.82
C LEU A 8 6.87 -0.18 -2.03
N ALA A 9 6.06 0.76 -1.53
CA ALA A 9 6.52 1.94 -0.83
C ALA A 9 7.39 1.58 0.37
N ASN A 10 8.47 2.34 0.57
CA ASN A 10 9.27 2.25 1.78
C ASN A 10 8.57 2.92 2.97
N PRO A 11 9.03 2.73 4.21
CA PRO A 11 8.37 3.31 5.39
C PRO A 11 8.18 4.84 5.34
N LEU A 12 9.10 5.58 4.73
CA LEU A 12 8.99 7.05 4.61
C LEU A 12 7.91 7.45 3.60
N GLU A 13 7.83 6.77 2.46
CA GLU A 13 6.77 6.99 1.46
C GLU A 13 5.39 6.66 2.03
N LEU A 14 5.28 5.64 2.88
CA LEU A 14 4.03 5.30 3.56
C LEU A 14 3.56 6.41 4.52
N LEU A 15 4.49 7.16 5.12
CA LEU A 15 4.17 8.31 6.00
C LEU A 15 3.64 9.52 5.22
N GLU A 16 3.82 9.55 3.89
CA GLU A 16 3.24 10.60 3.04
C GLU A 16 1.72 10.41 2.85
N ILE A 17 1.18 9.24 3.19
CA ILE A 17 -0.25 8.97 3.16
C ILE A 17 -0.90 9.65 4.38
N PRO A 18 -1.82 10.62 4.19
CA PRO A 18 -2.51 11.28 5.29
C PRO A 18 -3.24 10.26 6.16
N GLY A 19 -2.99 10.27 7.48
CA GLY A 19 -3.58 9.31 8.42
C GLY A 19 -2.76 8.04 8.65
N ILE A 20 -1.61 7.87 7.98
CA ILE A 20 -0.64 6.82 8.27
C ILE A 20 0.51 7.39 9.11
N ASP A 21 0.57 6.94 10.36
CA ASP A 21 1.66 7.19 11.28
C ASP A 21 2.71 6.06 11.24
N ARG A 22 3.81 6.24 11.98
CA ARG A 22 4.95 5.30 11.98
C ARG A 22 4.55 3.87 12.33
N ALA A 23 3.69 3.69 13.35
CA ALA A 23 3.28 2.36 13.77
C ALA A 23 2.46 1.66 12.69
N ARG A 24 1.58 2.40 12.00
CA ARG A 24 0.81 1.90 10.87
C ARG A 24 1.67 1.57 9.65
N ALA A 25 2.67 2.40 9.33
CA ALA A 25 3.63 2.11 8.27
C ALA A 25 4.43 0.83 8.56
N GLU A 26 4.88 0.64 9.80
CA GLU A 26 5.56 -0.57 10.25
C GLU A 26 4.64 -1.81 10.16
N ALA A 27 3.36 -1.68 10.53
CA ALA A 27 2.37 -2.75 10.40
C ALA A 27 2.16 -3.18 8.93
N ILE A 28 2.11 -2.22 8.01
CA ILE A 28 2.01 -2.49 6.56
C ILE A 28 3.22 -3.27 6.05
N VAL A 29 4.44 -2.80 6.38
CA VAL A 29 5.69 -3.45 5.94
C VAL A 29 5.80 -4.86 6.52
N ARG A 30 5.48 -5.01 7.80
CA ARG A 30 5.48 -6.31 8.47
C ARG A 30 4.46 -7.26 7.85
N PHE A 31 3.22 -6.80 7.66
CA PHE A 31 2.16 -7.61 7.06
C PHE A 31 2.56 -8.12 5.68
N ARG A 32 3.05 -7.24 4.79
CA ARG A 32 3.39 -7.66 3.43
C ARG A 32 4.59 -8.61 3.37
N ALA A 33 5.49 -8.54 4.35
CA ALA A 33 6.62 -9.46 4.47
C ALA A 33 6.19 -10.85 4.98
N GLU A 34 5.21 -10.92 5.89
CA GLU A 34 4.76 -12.17 6.52
C GLU A 34 3.62 -12.86 5.73
N HIS A 35 2.76 -12.09 5.06
CA HIS A 35 1.51 -12.56 4.47
C HIS A 35 1.41 -12.36 2.95
N GLY A 36 2.32 -11.60 2.35
CA GLY A 36 2.24 -11.19 0.94
C GLY A 36 1.48 -9.88 0.73
N PRO A 37 1.25 -9.46 -0.52
CA PRO A 37 0.75 -8.12 -0.84
C PRO A 37 -0.65 -7.87 -0.27
N ILE A 38 -0.89 -6.62 0.14
CA ILE A 38 -2.19 -6.10 0.56
C ILE A 38 -3.07 -5.95 -0.68
N ARG A 39 -4.20 -6.67 -0.70
CA ARG A 39 -5.03 -6.88 -1.89
C ARG A 39 -6.06 -5.78 -2.12
N ASP A 40 -6.57 -5.22 -1.03
CA ASP A 40 -7.68 -4.28 -1.06
C ASP A 40 -7.81 -3.47 0.24
N ALA A 41 -8.73 -2.51 0.23
CA ALA A 41 -9.02 -1.63 1.36
C ALA A 41 -9.49 -2.37 2.62
N GLY A 42 -10.18 -3.51 2.47
CA GLY A 42 -10.63 -4.30 3.62
C GLY A 42 -9.48 -5.00 4.31
N GLU A 43 -8.51 -5.49 3.54
CA GLU A 43 -7.29 -6.06 4.09
C GLU A 43 -6.41 -4.98 4.75
N LEU A 44 -6.26 -3.81 4.12
CA LEU A 44 -5.58 -2.68 4.74
C LEU A 44 -6.24 -2.28 6.07
N ALA A 45 -7.58 -2.22 6.15
CA ALA A 45 -8.27 -1.91 7.41
C ALA A 45 -7.86 -2.86 8.54
N LYS A 46 -7.79 -4.17 8.25
CA LYS A 46 -7.36 -5.19 9.23
C LYS A 46 -5.91 -4.97 9.67
N VAL A 47 -5.01 -4.64 8.74
CA VAL A 47 -3.60 -4.33 9.05
C VAL A 47 -3.48 -3.10 9.95
N LEU A 48 -4.32 -2.08 9.71
CA LEU A 48 -4.34 -0.84 10.49
C LEU A 48 -5.08 -0.98 11.83
N GLY A 49 -5.71 -2.13 12.10
CA GLY A 49 -6.54 -2.34 13.30
C GLY A 49 -7.86 -1.55 13.28
N ASP A 50 -8.29 -1.12 12.10
CA ASP A 50 -9.48 -0.29 11.88
C ASP A 50 -10.64 -1.11 11.30
N ALA A 51 -11.87 -0.70 11.59
CA ALA A 51 -13.05 -1.34 10.99
C ALA A 51 -13.16 -1.06 9.47
N ARG A 52 -12.65 0.09 9.03
CA ARG A 52 -12.64 0.57 7.65
C ARG A 52 -11.54 1.61 7.47
N VAL A 53 -10.88 1.61 6.32
CA VAL A 53 -9.95 2.68 5.93
C VAL A 53 -10.73 3.95 5.55
N PRO A 54 -10.41 5.13 6.12
CA PRO A 54 -11.04 6.40 5.74
C PRO A 54 -10.90 6.71 4.25
N GLU A 55 -11.91 7.34 3.64
CA GLU A 55 -11.92 7.64 2.21
C GLU A 55 -10.74 8.53 1.78
N HIS A 56 -10.33 9.48 2.61
CA HIS A 56 -9.18 10.33 2.31
C HIS A 56 -7.89 9.52 2.24
N VAL A 57 -7.69 8.50 3.11
CA VAL A 57 -6.53 7.59 3.01
C VAL A 57 -6.61 6.80 1.70
N LEU A 58 -7.77 6.25 1.37
CA LEU A 58 -7.95 5.44 0.15
C LEU A 58 -7.68 6.20 -1.14
N ALA A 59 -7.95 7.51 -1.17
CA ALA A 59 -7.63 8.37 -2.30
C ALA A 59 -6.11 8.46 -2.58
N HIS A 60 -5.27 8.15 -1.60
CA HIS A 60 -3.81 8.21 -1.68
C HIS A 60 -3.13 6.83 -1.80
N VAL A 61 -3.87 5.72 -1.68
CA VAL A 61 -3.29 4.37 -1.64
C VAL A 61 -3.54 3.66 -2.95
N ASP A 62 -2.51 3.02 -3.51
CA ASP A 62 -2.59 2.08 -4.63
C ASP A 62 -2.22 0.66 -4.17
N PHE A 63 -3.06 -0.32 -4.53
CA PHE A 63 -2.93 -1.73 -4.12
C PHE A 63 -2.23 -2.60 -5.15
N ASP A 64 -1.71 -2.04 -6.25
CA ASP A 64 -1.07 -2.86 -7.28
C ASP A 64 0.11 -3.65 -6.67
N PRO A 65 0.12 -4.99 -6.80
CA PRO A 65 1.15 -5.85 -6.20
C PRO A 65 2.47 -5.85 -6.98
N ALA A 66 2.70 -4.87 -7.88
CA ALA A 66 3.83 -4.74 -8.81
C ALA A 66 3.69 -5.52 -10.14
N GLY A 67 2.46 -5.90 -10.49
CA GLY A 67 2.16 -6.77 -11.64
C GLY A 67 1.91 -6.05 -12.98
N ALA A 68 2.18 -4.76 -13.08
CA ALA A 68 2.17 -4.02 -14.34
C ALA A 68 3.50 -3.28 -14.53
N THR A 69 4.60 -4.02 -14.71
CA THR A 69 5.54 -3.55 -15.71
C THR A 69 4.75 -3.43 -17.02
N ALA A 70 4.85 -2.29 -17.69
CA ALA A 70 4.43 -2.20 -19.09
C ALA A 70 4.91 -3.48 -19.82
N PRO A 71 4.14 -4.04 -20.78
CA PRO A 71 4.63 -5.18 -21.53
C PRO A 71 6.05 -4.86 -21.98
N GLU A 72 7.03 -5.66 -21.55
CA GLU A 72 8.38 -5.58 -22.10
C GLU A 72 8.18 -5.64 -23.60
N ALA A 73 8.48 -4.54 -24.29
CA ALA A 73 8.33 -4.50 -25.73
C ALA A 73 9.17 -5.66 -26.29
N PRO A 74 8.60 -6.55 -27.13
CA PRO A 74 9.41 -7.59 -27.72
C PRO A 74 10.40 -6.92 -28.68
N GLY A 75 11.69 -7.05 -28.38
CA GLY A 75 12.76 -6.89 -29.35
C GLY A 75 13.58 -5.60 -29.25
N ALA A 76 14.86 -5.80 -28.97
CA ALA A 76 15.94 -5.32 -29.83
C ALA A 76 16.99 -6.44 -29.96
#